data_AF-A0A9P5A4T4-F1
#
_entry.id   AF-A0A9P5A4T4-F1
#
_cell.length_a   1.000
_cell.length_b   1.000
_cell.length_c   1.000
_cell.angle_alpha   90.00
_cell.angle_beta   90.00
_cell.angle_gamma   90.00
#
_symmetry.space_group_name_H-M   'P 1'
#
loop_
_entity.id
_entity.type
_entity.pdbx_description
1 polymer ?
#
loop_
_entity_poly.entity_id
_entity_poly.type
_entity_poly.pdbx_seq_one_letter_code
_entity_poly.pdbx_strand_id
1 'polypeptide(L)'
;MAISTPSLNISESGSTVSVSVIDSTSKTIAKTGFVVQPHIQGHDEFNCPCYLFLITHPAIGRKVLFNLGIRKDPENLAPRTYPFTGAMTISSERNVANILGKDASTITDISYPAREESWILERDYAGRQYNAFDYFGDGSFYLLDCPGHTIAHMMGLARTRPTSFVLMAADCCHHGGEIRPTQFVPLPDSIELNSPRNLARGVRRAPCPGQLFVHLHLKSSRTEPFYELINPHDLGHSPGGYEKSAKA
;
A
#
# COMPACT_ATOMS: atom_id res chain seq x y z
N MET A 1 15.33 -8.87 -21.17
CA MET A 1 15.04 -10.04 -20.30
C MET A 1 15.01 -9.56 -18.86
N ALA A 2 14.20 -10.20 -18.01
CA ALA A 2 14.12 -9.87 -16.59
C ALA A 2 15.42 -10.21 -15.87
N ILE A 3 15.85 -9.34 -14.94
CA ILE A 3 16.95 -9.61 -14.02
C ILE A 3 16.39 -10.34 -12.79
N SER A 4 17.20 -11.19 -12.15
CA SER A 4 16.83 -11.85 -10.89
C SER A 4 16.56 -10.83 -9.79
N THR A 5 15.46 -10.99 -9.05
CA THR A 5 15.18 -10.19 -7.86
C THR A 5 16.21 -10.46 -6.76
N PRO A 6 16.63 -9.44 -6.00
CA PRO A 6 17.43 -9.64 -4.80
C PRO A 6 16.72 -10.57 -3.81
N SER A 7 17.49 -11.35 -3.06
CA SER A 7 16.94 -12.14 -1.95
C SER A 7 16.45 -11.20 -0.85
N LEU A 8 15.26 -11.45 -0.33
CA LEU A 8 14.73 -10.75 0.85
C LEU A 8 15.43 -11.17 2.15
N ASN A 9 16.24 -12.24 2.15
CA ASN A 9 16.98 -12.76 3.30
C ASN A 9 16.12 -12.97 4.56
N ILE A 10 14.84 -13.34 4.37
CA ILE A 10 13.94 -13.68 5.48
C ILE A 10 14.21 -15.12 5.88
N SER A 11 14.41 -15.36 7.18
CA SER A 11 14.59 -16.70 7.73
C SER A 11 13.46 -17.64 7.31
N GLU A 12 13.81 -18.90 7.06
CA GLU A 12 12.81 -19.94 6.85
C GLU A 12 11.96 -20.12 8.11
N SER A 13 10.66 -20.30 7.92
CA SER A 13 9.73 -20.61 9.01
C SER A 13 8.60 -21.49 8.49
N GLY A 14 8.19 -22.46 9.32
CA GLY A 14 6.99 -23.26 9.09
C GLY A 14 5.70 -22.56 9.54
N SER A 15 5.80 -21.49 10.33
CA SER A 15 4.65 -20.73 10.81
C SER A 15 4.07 -19.83 9.73
N THR A 16 2.75 -19.78 9.63
CA THR A 16 2.04 -18.96 8.64
C THR A 16 0.79 -18.33 9.26
N VAL A 17 0.39 -17.19 8.73
CA VAL A 17 -0.87 -16.51 9.07
C VAL A 17 -1.85 -16.54 7.90
N SER A 18 -3.14 -16.41 8.19
CA SER A 18 -4.15 -16.09 7.17
C SER A 18 -4.42 -14.59 7.17
N VAL A 19 -4.54 -14.00 5.97
CA VAL A 19 -4.88 -12.59 5.79
C VAL A 19 -6.25 -12.48 5.14
N SER A 20 -7.16 -11.75 5.78
CA SER A 20 -8.47 -11.40 5.22
C SER A 20 -8.53 -9.90 4.97
N VAL A 21 -9.07 -9.50 3.82
CA VAL A 21 -9.28 -8.08 3.47
C VAL A 21 -10.68 -7.67 3.92
N ILE A 22 -10.78 -6.54 4.61
CA ILE A 22 -12.03 -5.92 5.02
C ILE A 22 -12.16 -4.59 4.28
N ASP A 23 -13.28 -4.44 3.57
CA ASP A 23 -13.66 -3.17 2.97
C ASP A 23 -13.98 -2.16 4.08
N SER A 24 -13.17 -1.12 4.18
CA SER A 24 -13.36 -0.07 5.19
C SER A 24 -14.46 0.92 4.82
N THR A 25 -15.07 0.79 3.64
CA THR A 25 -15.97 1.78 3.01
C THR A 25 -15.31 3.13 2.72
N SER A 26 -14.00 3.26 2.96
CA SER A 26 -13.25 4.48 2.68
C SER A 26 -12.97 4.61 1.20
N LYS A 27 -13.28 5.77 0.64
CA LYS A 27 -12.99 6.15 -0.72
C LYS A 27 -12.19 7.44 -0.73
N THR A 28 -11.02 7.39 -1.34
CA THR A 28 -10.21 8.57 -1.60
C THR A 28 -10.06 8.74 -3.10
N ILE A 29 -10.46 9.89 -3.62
CA ILE A 29 -10.20 10.27 -5.02
C ILE A 29 -9.13 11.34 -5.00
N ALA A 30 -7.95 10.98 -5.50
CA ALA A 30 -6.77 11.84 -5.52
C ALA A 30 -6.53 12.35 -6.94
N LYS A 31 -6.34 13.65 -7.11
CA LYS A 31 -5.84 14.20 -8.37
C LYS A 31 -4.41 13.72 -8.59
N THR A 32 -4.13 13.12 -9.75
CA THR A 32 -2.82 12.49 -10.02
C THR A 32 -1.67 13.47 -9.95
N GLY A 33 -1.88 14.73 -10.36
CA GLY A 33 -0.88 15.80 -10.26
C GLY A 33 -0.42 16.19 -8.86
N PHE A 34 -1.00 15.62 -7.80
CA PHE A 34 -0.52 15.75 -6.41
C PHE A 34 0.22 14.50 -5.90
N VAL A 35 0.17 13.40 -6.64
CA VAL A 35 0.67 12.08 -6.18
C VAL A 35 1.80 11.60 -7.10
N VAL A 36 1.62 11.70 -8.41
CA VAL A 36 2.52 11.12 -9.41
C VAL A 36 2.76 12.03 -10.60
N GLN A 37 3.90 11.84 -11.24
CA GLN A 37 4.30 12.45 -12.49
C GLN A 37 4.87 11.40 -13.46
N PRO A 38 4.88 11.66 -14.77
CA PRO A 38 4.21 12.77 -15.45
C PRO A 38 2.69 12.57 -15.50
N HIS A 39 1.96 13.65 -15.82
CA HIS A 39 0.54 13.54 -16.12
C HIS A 39 0.32 12.70 -17.39
N ILE A 40 -0.64 11.79 -17.33
CA ILE A 40 -1.07 10.96 -18.47
C ILE A 40 -2.53 11.29 -18.76
N GLN A 41 -2.82 11.68 -20.00
CA GLN A 41 -4.17 12.07 -20.41
C GLN A 41 -5.18 10.93 -20.15
N GLY A 42 -6.30 11.25 -19.49
CA GLY A 42 -7.31 10.27 -19.09
C GLY A 42 -7.01 9.56 -17.77
N HIS A 43 -5.86 9.84 -17.14
CA HIS A 43 -5.48 9.39 -15.81
C HIS A 43 -5.35 10.61 -14.89
N ASP A 44 -6.43 11.38 -14.80
CA ASP A 44 -6.48 12.64 -14.05
C ASP A 44 -6.71 12.43 -12.55
N GLU A 45 -7.34 11.33 -12.19
CA GLU A 45 -7.67 10.96 -10.81
C GLU A 45 -7.38 9.48 -10.55
N PHE A 46 -6.87 9.19 -9.35
CA PHE A 46 -6.77 7.84 -8.83
C PHE A 46 -7.84 7.60 -7.78
N ASN A 47 -8.50 6.44 -7.88
CA ASN A 47 -9.35 5.91 -6.83
C ASN A 47 -8.48 5.06 -5.90
N CYS A 48 -8.24 5.57 -4.70
CA CYS A 48 -7.39 4.99 -3.68
C CYS A 48 -8.26 4.51 -2.51
N PRO A 49 -8.90 3.33 -2.60
CA PRO A 49 -9.65 2.77 -1.48
C PRO A 49 -8.68 2.39 -0.35
N CYS A 50 -9.11 2.58 0.90
CA CYS A 50 -8.36 2.09 2.04
C CYS A 50 -8.95 0.74 2.47
N TYR A 51 -8.12 -0.29 2.60
CA TYR A 51 -8.53 -1.59 3.11
C TYR A 51 -7.94 -1.85 4.49
N LEU A 52 -8.66 -2.63 5.28
CA LEU A 52 -8.15 -3.19 6.54
C LEU A 52 -7.76 -4.63 6.30
N PHE A 53 -6.76 -5.11 7.03
CA PHE A 53 -6.29 -6.47 6.93
C PHE A 53 -6.41 -7.15 8.29
N LEU A 54 -7.22 -8.21 8.35
CA LEU A 54 -7.30 -9.07 9.51
C LEU A 54 -6.29 -10.20 9.37
N ILE A 55 -5.29 -10.19 10.24
CA ILE A 55 -4.23 -11.20 10.30
C ILE A 55 -4.57 -12.17 11.41
N THR A 56 -4.79 -13.43 11.06
CA THR A 56 -5.11 -14.49 12.03
C THR A 56 -3.97 -15.48 12.08
N HIS A 57 -3.42 -15.67 13.28
CA HIS A 57 -2.42 -16.67 13.55
C HIS A 57 -3.11 -17.98 13.99
N PRO A 58 -3.15 -19.02 13.16
CA PRO A 58 -3.96 -20.21 13.42
C PRO A 58 -3.49 -21.01 14.65
N ALA A 59 -2.18 -21.11 14.88
CA ALA A 59 -1.65 -21.94 15.98
C ALA A 59 -1.98 -21.39 17.38
N ILE A 60 -1.97 -20.07 17.56
CA ILE A 60 -2.22 -19.40 18.85
C ILE A 60 -3.58 -18.69 18.91
N GLY A 61 -4.36 -18.72 17.83
CA GLY A 61 -5.69 -18.10 17.74
C GLY A 61 -5.70 -16.56 17.79
N ARG A 62 -4.53 -15.89 17.76
CA ARG A 62 -4.45 -14.43 17.79
C ARG A 62 -4.96 -13.81 16.50
N LYS A 63 -5.70 -12.70 16.63
CA LYS A 63 -6.25 -11.91 15.53
C LYS A 63 -5.80 -10.47 15.66
N VAL A 64 -5.08 -9.99 14.66
CA VAL A 64 -4.50 -8.65 14.64
C VAL A 64 -5.13 -7.88 13.50
N LEU A 65 -5.64 -6.69 13.80
CA LEU A 65 -6.14 -5.80 12.76
C LEU A 65 -5.04 -4.83 12.32
N PHE A 66 -4.66 -4.91 11.05
CA PHE A 66 -3.68 -4.04 10.42
C PHE A 66 -4.36 -3.01 9.52
N ASN A 67 -4.03 -1.75 9.75
CA ASN A 67 -4.70 -0.55 9.22
C ASN A 67 -6.12 -0.34 9.81
N LEU A 68 -6.51 0.92 9.98
CA LEU A 68 -7.83 1.33 10.48
C LEU A 68 -8.62 2.18 9.47
N GLY A 69 -8.10 2.36 8.25
CA GLY A 69 -8.77 3.12 7.20
C GLY A 69 -8.99 4.57 7.59
N ILE A 70 -9.99 5.20 6.97
CA ILE A 70 -10.34 6.60 7.21
C ILE A 70 -11.64 6.68 8.01
N ARG A 71 -11.67 7.61 8.96
CA ARG A 71 -12.87 7.93 9.74
C ARG A 71 -14.01 8.44 8.84
N LYS A 72 -15.25 8.17 9.22
CA LYS A 72 -16.45 8.60 8.47
C LYS A 72 -16.68 10.12 8.44
N ASP A 73 -16.09 10.83 9.39
CA ASP A 73 -16.26 12.27 9.63
C ASP A 73 -14.94 13.01 9.34
N PRO A 74 -14.65 13.27 8.06
CA PRO A 74 -13.37 13.83 7.62
C PRO A 74 -13.09 15.25 8.17
N GLU A 75 -14.13 15.99 8.54
CA GLU A 75 -14.03 17.30 9.20
C GLU A 75 -13.34 17.25 10.57
N ASN A 76 -13.18 16.06 11.13
CA ASN A 76 -12.50 15.84 12.40
C ASN A 76 -11.12 15.18 12.20
N LEU A 77 -10.62 15.02 10.96
CA LEU A 77 -9.26 14.54 10.74
C LEU A 77 -8.23 15.43 11.47
N ALA A 78 -7.01 14.93 11.67
CA ALA A 78 -5.98 15.71 12.34
C ALA A 78 -5.77 17.05 11.61
N PRO A 79 -5.60 18.20 12.30
CA PRO A 79 -5.47 19.50 11.63
C PRO A 79 -4.38 19.55 10.54
N ARG A 80 -3.31 18.78 10.73
CA ARG A 80 -2.20 18.65 9.76
C ARG A 80 -2.59 17.97 8.45
N THR A 81 -3.71 17.25 8.39
CA THR A 81 -4.18 16.60 7.15
C THR A 81 -5.15 17.47 6.37
N TYR A 82 -5.64 18.58 6.93
CA TYR A 82 -6.59 19.48 6.26
C TYR A 82 -6.07 20.11 4.95
N PRO A 83 -4.77 20.42 4.78
CA PRO A 83 -4.27 20.89 3.48
C PRO A 83 -4.55 19.91 2.33
N PHE A 84 -4.62 18.60 2.62
CA PHE A 84 -4.86 17.57 1.61
C PHE A 84 -6.33 17.41 1.22
N THR A 85 -7.28 17.91 2.03
CA THR A 85 -8.73 17.81 1.70
C THR A 85 -9.14 18.70 0.53
N GLY A 86 -8.31 19.68 0.15
CA GLY A 86 -8.51 20.48 -1.07
C GLY A 86 -8.05 19.77 -2.36
N ALA A 87 -7.13 18.80 -2.25
CA ALA A 87 -6.57 18.06 -3.39
C ALA A 87 -7.20 16.67 -3.56
N MET A 88 -7.87 16.16 -2.51
CA MET A 88 -8.44 14.82 -2.45
C MET A 88 -9.88 14.86 -1.95
N THR A 89 -10.76 14.13 -2.62
CA THR A 89 -12.08 13.85 -2.05
C THR A 89 -11.95 12.63 -1.15
N ILE A 90 -12.30 12.80 0.13
CA ILE A 90 -12.21 11.75 1.14
C ILE A 90 -13.61 11.50 1.69
N SER A 91 -14.06 10.25 1.66
CA SER A 91 -15.29 9.85 2.30
C SER A 91 -15.19 8.44 2.89
N SER A 92 -15.98 8.16 3.91
CA SER A 92 -16.16 6.82 4.45
C SER A 92 -17.58 6.70 4.99
N GLU A 93 -18.27 5.62 4.68
CA GLU A 93 -19.67 5.42 5.11
C GLU A 93 -19.74 5.02 6.59
N ARG A 94 -18.75 4.25 7.06
CA ARG A 94 -18.75 3.66 8.40
C ARG A 94 -17.35 3.66 9.01
N ASN A 95 -17.29 3.92 10.32
CA ASN A 95 -16.08 3.66 11.09
C ASN A 95 -15.83 2.15 11.21
N VAL A 96 -14.56 1.76 11.32
CA VAL A 96 -14.15 0.35 11.46
C VAL A 96 -14.86 -0.38 12.58
N ALA A 97 -15.05 0.26 13.74
CA ALA A 97 -15.81 -0.33 14.85
C ALA A 97 -17.22 -0.77 14.43
N ASN A 98 -17.89 0.00 13.57
CA ASN A 98 -19.23 -0.31 13.06
C ASN A 98 -19.21 -1.40 12.00
N ILE A 99 -18.11 -1.53 11.24
CA ILE A 99 -17.92 -2.58 10.23
C ILE A 99 -17.71 -3.92 10.93
N LEU A 100 -16.88 -3.95 11.96
CA LEU A 100 -16.60 -5.15 12.75
C LEU A 100 -17.79 -5.56 13.64
N GLY A 101 -18.55 -4.58 14.16
CA GLY A 101 -19.70 -4.85 15.02
C GLY A 101 -19.34 -5.75 16.20
N LYS A 102 -20.06 -6.85 16.39
CA LYS A 102 -19.79 -7.82 17.47
C LYS A 102 -18.44 -8.53 17.33
N ASP A 103 -17.92 -8.66 16.11
CA ASP A 103 -16.67 -9.38 15.84
C ASP A 103 -15.44 -8.58 16.28
N ALA A 104 -15.60 -7.29 16.57
CA ALA A 104 -14.58 -6.45 17.17
C ALA A 104 -14.04 -7.06 18.49
N SER A 105 -14.91 -7.72 19.26
CA SER A 105 -14.52 -8.42 20.50
C SER A 105 -13.57 -9.60 20.27
N THR A 106 -13.47 -10.11 19.03
CA THR A 106 -12.57 -11.20 18.67
C THR A 106 -11.18 -10.72 18.24
N ILE A 107 -11.02 -9.41 18.02
CA ILE A 107 -9.74 -8.81 17.70
C ILE A 107 -8.89 -8.75 18.96
N THR A 108 -7.75 -9.43 18.92
CA THR A 108 -6.85 -9.52 20.08
C THR A 108 -5.92 -8.30 20.16
N ASP A 109 -5.62 -7.67 19.04
CA ASP A 109 -4.71 -6.53 18.99
C ASP A 109 -4.95 -5.68 17.73
N ILE A 110 -4.55 -4.42 17.79
CA ILE A 110 -4.55 -3.49 16.66
C ILE A 110 -3.10 -3.11 16.42
N SER A 111 -2.57 -3.40 15.24
CA SER A 111 -1.19 -3.04 14.90
C SER A 111 -1.13 -1.54 14.56
N TYR A 112 -1.18 -0.71 15.59
CA TYR A 112 -0.89 0.70 15.53
C TYR A 112 -0.29 1.13 16.87
N PRO A 113 0.82 1.89 16.89
CA PRO A 113 1.38 2.43 18.13
C PRO A 113 0.51 3.59 18.63
N ALA A 114 -0.68 3.29 19.17
CA ALA A 114 -1.60 4.31 19.71
C ALA A 114 -1.51 4.45 21.24
N ARG A 115 -0.83 3.53 21.94
CA ARG A 115 -0.69 3.55 23.40
C ARG A 115 0.75 3.80 23.81
N GLU A 116 0.94 4.68 24.78
CA GLU A 116 2.25 4.98 25.38
C GLU A 116 2.88 3.76 26.08
N GLU A 117 2.05 2.79 26.47
CA GLU A 117 2.40 1.48 27.02
C GLU A 117 2.37 0.34 25.98
N SER A 118 2.15 0.66 24.70
CA SER A 118 2.22 -0.34 23.63
C SER A 118 3.61 -0.97 23.62
N TRP A 119 3.65 -2.29 23.49
CA TRP A 119 4.87 -3.09 23.31
C TRP A 119 5.66 -2.73 22.05
N ILE A 120 5.07 -1.93 21.15
CA ILE A 120 5.71 -1.31 19.99
C ILE A 120 5.43 0.20 20.06
N LEU A 121 6.49 0.98 20.20
CA LEU A 121 6.47 2.44 20.36
C LEU A 121 7.14 3.12 19.15
N GLU A 122 6.73 4.35 18.84
CA GLU A 122 7.40 5.20 17.82
C GLU A 122 8.92 5.30 18.03
N ARG A 123 9.39 5.25 19.30
CA ARG A 123 10.81 5.28 19.63
C ARG A 123 11.58 4.03 19.18
N ASP A 124 10.90 2.90 19.02
CA ASP A 124 11.52 1.63 18.64
C ASP A 124 12.01 1.64 17.18
N TYR A 125 11.54 2.62 16.41
CA TYR A 125 11.92 2.86 15.02
C TYR A 125 13.11 3.84 14.86
N ALA A 126 13.56 4.52 15.94
CA ALA A 126 14.63 5.51 15.84
C ALA A 126 16.01 4.87 15.55
N GLY A 127 16.65 5.28 14.44
CA GLY A 127 18.09 5.08 14.21
C GLY A 127 18.50 3.79 13.50
N ARG A 128 17.63 3.17 12.69
CA ARG A 128 17.96 1.90 12.03
C ARG A 128 17.64 1.89 10.53
N GLN A 129 18.47 1.16 9.78
CA GLN A 129 18.40 1.04 8.32
C GLN A 129 17.51 -0.16 7.98
N TYR A 130 16.26 0.09 7.56
CA TYR A 130 15.21 -0.88 7.21
C TYR A 130 15.00 -2.02 8.24
N ASN A 131 14.31 -1.72 9.34
CA ASN A 131 13.92 -2.75 10.31
C ASN A 131 12.70 -3.53 9.88
N ALA A 132 12.75 -4.85 10.06
CA ALA A 132 11.58 -5.69 10.18
C ALA A 132 11.42 -6.12 11.65
N PHE A 133 10.27 -5.80 12.25
CA PHE A 133 9.89 -6.31 13.56
C PHE A 133 9.02 -7.56 13.37
N ASP A 134 9.51 -8.70 13.85
CA ASP A 134 8.74 -9.95 13.86
C ASP A 134 7.70 -9.89 14.99
N TYR A 135 6.44 -9.65 14.60
CA TYR A 135 5.36 -9.36 15.52
C TYR A 135 4.98 -10.58 16.39
N PHE A 136 5.03 -11.78 15.82
CA PHE A 136 4.73 -13.01 16.56
C PHE A 136 5.99 -13.70 17.09
N GLY A 137 7.18 -13.31 16.60
CA GLY A 137 8.47 -13.90 17.00
C GLY A 137 8.75 -15.25 16.36
N ASP A 138 7.94 -15.66 15.37
CA ASP A 138 8.04 -16.95 14.69
C ASP A 138 8.16 -16.81 13.15
N GLY A 139 8.34 -15.59 12.67
CA GLY A 139 8.54 -15.26 11.26
C GLY A 139 7.29 -15.34 10.39
N SER A 140 6.11 -15.35 11.00
CA SER A 140 4.82 -15.42 10.28
C SER A 140 4.23 -14.06 9.91
N PHE A 141 4.57 -12.99 10.65
CA PHE A 141 4.14 -11.62 10.34
C PHE A 141 5.16 -10.58 10.79
N TYR A 142 5.56 -9.70 9.88
CA TYR A 142 6.52 -8.63 10.13
C TYR A 142 5.89 -7.25 9.95
N LEU A 143 6.24 -6.31 10.83
CA LEU A 143 6.05 -4.88 10.62
C LEU A 143 7.35 -4.30 10.07
N LEU A 144 7.28 -3.69 8.90
CA LEU A 144 8.43 -3.13 8.19
C LEU A 144 8.43 -1.62 8.34
N ASP A 145 9.54 -1.08 8.82
CA ASP A 145 9.80 0.36 8.83
C ASP A 145 10.12 0.84 7.41
N CYS A 146 9.27 1.70 6.86
CA CYS A 146 9.32 2.12 5.46
C CYS A 146 9.17 3.63 5.29
N PRO A 147 10.12 4.43 5.80
CA PRO A 147 10.06 5.88 5.69
C PRO A 147 10.07 6.33 4.22
N GLY A 148 9.24 7.31 3.90
CA GLY A 148 9.11 7.84 2.55
C GLY A 148 7.88 8.73 2.42
N HIS A 149 6.70 8.12 2.41
CA HIS A 149 5.43 8.87 2.44
C HIS A 149 5.31 9.71 3.72
N THR A 150 5.64 9.10 4.86
CA THR A 150 5.88 9.81 6.13
C THR A 150 7.12 9.23 6.80
N ILE A 151 7.65 9.92 7.82
CA ILE A 151 8.82 9.47 8.59
C ILE A 151 8.56 8.20 9.42
N ALA A 152 7.29 7.85 9.66
CA ALA A 152 6.86 6.72 10.47
C ALA A 152 5.95 5.78 9.67
N HIS A 153 6.08 5.80 8.33
CA HIS A 153 5.29 4.91 7.47
C HIS A 153 5.74 3.46 7.69
N MET A 154 4.77 2.57 7.82
CA MET A 154 5.01 1.14 8.07
C MET A 154 4.25 0.29 7.07
N MET A 155 4.85 -0.84 6.70
CA MET A 155 4.20 -1.88 5.91
C MET A 155 4.02 -3.15 6.73
N GLY A 156 3.03 -3.97 6.39
CA GLY A 156 2.89 -5.31 6.93
C GLY A 156 3.35 -6.36 5.93
N LEU A 157 4.13 -7.35 6.36
CA LEU A 157 4.54 -8.49 5.53
C LEU A 157 4.10 -9.79 6.20
N ALA A 158 3.08 -10.43 5.64
CA ALA A 158 2.48 -11.65 6.20
C ALA A 158 2.91 -12.88 5.40
N ARG A 159 3.48 -13.89 6.07
CA ARG A 159 3.77 -15.20 5.48
C ARG A 159 2.50 -16.03 5.43
N THR A 160 1.98 -16.28 4.23
CA THR A 160 0.74 -17.07 4.04
C THR A 160 1.03 -18.50 3.62
N ARG A 161 2.23 -18.77 3.12
CA ARG A 161 2.79 -20.10 2.82
C ARG A 161 4.28 -20.09 3.14
N PRO A 162 4.96 -21.25 3.27
CA PRO A 162 6.39 -21.29 3.62
C PRO A 162 7.27 -20.34 2.79
N THR A 163 6.96 -20.20 1.49
CA THR A 163 7.71 -19.36 0.53
C THR A 163 6.92 -18.20 -0.05
N SER A 164 5.70 -17.93 0.43
CA SER A 164 4.83 -16.89 -0.16
C SER A 164 4.34 -15.91 0.89
N PHE A 165 4.33 -14.64 0.49
CA PHE A 165 3.98 -13.53 1.37
C PHE A 165 2.95 -12.61 0.72
N VAL A 166 2.20 -11.92 1.58
CA VAL A 166 1.36 -10.79 1.22
C VAL A 166 2.01 -9.54 1.80
N LEU A 167 2.39 -8.60 0.94
CA LEU A 167 2.87 -7.27 1.33
C LEU A 167 1.68 -6.31 1.36
N MET A 168 1.44 -5.71 2.51
CA MET A 168 0.46 -4.65 2.75
C MET A 168 1.23 -3.33 2.80
N ALA A 169 1.44 -2.74 1.61
CA ALA A 169 2.38 -1.64 1.40
C ALA A 169 1.84 -0.25 1.76
N ALA A 170 0.54 -0.13 2.08
CA ALA A 170 -0.12 1.14 2.37
C ALA A 170 0.26 2.24 1.34
N ASP A 171 0.55 3.46 1.80
CA ASP A 171 0.80 4.63 0.95
C ASP A 171 2.19 4.66 0.27
N CYS A 172 2.88 3.51 0.16
CA CYS A 172 4.09 3.40 -0.65
C CYS A 172 3.82 3.41 -2.16
N CYS A 173 2.61 3.06 -2.58
CA CYS A 173 2.24 2.95 -3.99
C CYS A 173 0.72 3.12 -4.14
N HIS A 174 0.29 4.06 -4.98
CA HIS A 174 -1.13 4.40 -5.16
C HIS A 174 -1.70 3.78 -6.44
N HIS A 175 -0.83 3.51 -7.41
CA HIS A 175 -1.15 2.93 -8.70
C HIS A 175 -0.05 1.97 -9.16
N GLY A 176 -0.42 0.83 -9.75
CA GLY A 176 0.55 -0.19 -10.16
C GLY A 176 1.62 0.30 -11.15
N GLY A 177 1.36 1.41 -11.84
CA GLY A 177 2.32 2.08 -12.72
C GLY A 177 3.48 2.78 -12.01
N GLU A 178 3.42 3.00 -10.69
CA GLU A 178 4.54 3.51 -9.89
C GLU A 178 5.62 2.44 -9.65
N ILE A 179 5.20 1.17 -9.61
CA ILE A 179 6.09 0.04 -9.30
C ILE A 179 6.31 -0.89 -10.48
N ARG A 180 5.66 -0.64 -11.62
CA ARG A 180 5.80 -1.46 -12.82
C ARG A 180 5.69 -0.63 -14.10
N PRO A 181 6.44 -1.01 -15.15
CA PRO A 181 7.36 -2.15 -15.19
C PRO A 181 8.70 -1.88 -14.47
N THR A 182 9.48 -2.93 -14.24
CA THR A 182 10.83 -2.85 -13.67
C THR A 182 11.79 -3.76 -14.41
N GLN A 183 13.10 -3.63 -14.18
CA GLN A 183 14.09 -4.59 -14.67
C GLN A 183 13.83 -6.04 -14.18
N PHE A 184 13.17 -6.21 -13.04
CA PHE A 184 12.83 -7.52 -12.47
C PHE A 184 11.53 -8.08 -13.03
N VAL A 185 10.57 -7.21 -13.37
CA VAL A 185 9.28 -7.57 -13.96
C VAL A 185 9.02 -6.63 -15.13
N PRO A 186 9.68 -6.87 -16.29
CA PRO A 186 9.50 -6.04 -17.47
C PRO A 186 8.12 -6.24 -18.08
N LEU A 187 7.71 -5.34 -18.97
CA LEU A 187 6.55 -5.58 -19.84
C LEU A 187 6.75 -6.91 -20.59
N PRO A 188 5.72 -7.75 -20.73
CA PRO A 188 5.88 -9.03 -21.42
C PRO A 188 6.19 -8.84 -22.91
N ASP A 189 6.85 -9.82 -23.53
CA ASP A 189 7.10 -9.84 -24.98
C ASP A 189 5.81 -10.09 -25.78
N SER A 190 4.79 -10.67 -25.13
CA SER A 190 3.49 -10.94 -25.72
C SER A 190 2.38 -10.86 -24.67
N ILE A 191 1.21 -10.33 -25.04
CA ILE A 191 0.04 -10.22 -24.17
C ILE A 191 -1.10 -11.04 -24.73
N GLU A 192 -1.69 -11.88 -23.88
CA GLU A 192 -2.97 -12.54 -24.16
C GLU A 192 -4.10 -11.66 -23.60
N LEU A 193 -4.87 -11.02 -24.48
CA LEU A 193 -6.03 -10.25 -24.08
C LEU A 193 -7.22 -11.19 -23.89
N ASN A 194 -7.69 -11.33 -22.65
CA ASN A 194 -8.95 -12.02 -22.36
C ASN A 194 -10.11 -11.19 -22.96
N SER A 195 -10.79 -11.73 -23.98
CA SER A 195 -11.98 -11.09 -24.54
C SER A 195 -13.11 -11.02 -23.50
N PRO A 196 -13.94 -9.95 -23.48
CA PRO A 196 -15.16 -9.96 -22.68
C PRO A 196 -16.01 -11.19 -23.03
N ARG A 197 -16.66 -11.76 -22.00
CA ARG A 197 -17.28 -13.10 -21.89
C ARG A 197 -18.27 -13.54 -23.00
N ASN A 198 -18.49 -12.76 -24.05
CA ASN A 198 -19.52 -12.98 -25.08
C ASN A 198 -19.00 -13.25 -26.51
N LEU A 199 -17.69 -13.34 -26.76
CA LEU A 199 -17.21 -13.93 -28.02
C LEU A 199 -16.98 -15.43 -27.82
N ALA A 200 -17.80 -16.21 -28.52
CA ALA A 200 -17.86 -17.68 -28.59
C ALA A 200 -16.66 -18.43 -28.02
N ARG A 201 -16.94 -19.32 -27.04
CA ARG A 201 -16.05 -20.38 -26.55
C ARG A 201 -15.43 -21.13 -27.74
N GLY A 202 -14.22 -20.76 -28.16
CA GLY A 202 -13.53 -21.45 -29.25
C GLY A 202 -12.38 -20.69 -29.91
N VAL A 203 -12.39 -19.35 -29.90
CA VAL A 203 -11.30 -18.58 -30.54
C VAL A 203 -10.27 -18.14 -29.49
N ARG A 204 -9.29 -18.99 -29.18
CA ARG A 204 -8.03 -18.53 -28.59
C ARG A 204 -7.35 -17.66 -29.66
N ARG A 205 -7.38 -16.33 -29.51
CA ARG A 205 -6.58 -15.46 -30.39
C ARG A 205 -5.10 -15.66 -30.07
N ALA A 206 -4.27 -15.67 -31.11
CA ALA A 206 -2.82 -15.70 -30.97
C ALA A 206 -2.33 -14.55 -30.07
N PRO A 207 -1.28 -14.76 -29.27
CA PRO A 207 -0.77 -13.74 -28.37
C PRO A 207 -0.37 -12.48 -29.17
N CYS A 208 -0.85 -11.32 -28.71
CA CYS A 208 -0.55 -10.05 -29.35
C CYS A 208 0.90 -9.66 -29.05
N PRO A 209 1.70 -9.15 -30.02
CA PRO A 209 3.05 -8.68 -29.74
C PRO A 209 3.05 -7.62 -28.64
N GLY A 210 3.76 -7.89 -27.55
CA GLY A 210 3.91 -6.98 -26.41
C GLY A 210 4.58 -5.67 -26.80
N GLN A 211 5.35 -5.67 -27.89
CA GLN A 211 5.96 -4.48 -28.48
C GLN A 211 4.95 -3.37 -28.79
N LEU A 212 3.69 -3.71 -29.12
CA LEU A 212 2.64 -2.72 -29.33
C LEU A 212 2.34 -1.92 -28.05
N PHE A 213 2.44 -2.55 -26.89
CA PHE A 213 2.20 -1.90 -25.60
C PHE A 213 3.40 -1.09 -25.11
N VAL A 214 4.61 -1.40 -25.60
CA VAL A 214 5.80 -0.59 -25.30
C VAL A 214 5.64 0.84 -25.81
N HIS A 215 4.97 1.03 -26.95
CA HIS A 215 4.69 2.35 -27.51
C HIS A 215 3.67 3.16 -26.70
N LEU A 216 2.89 2.51 -25.81
CA LEU A 216 2.02 3.21 -24.86
C LEU A 216 2.81 3.75 -23.66
N HIS A 217 4.01 3.23 -23.41
CA HIS A 217 4.89 3.75 -22.37
C HIS A 217 5.54 5.06 -22.86
N LEU A 218 5.48 6.12 -22.06
CA LEU A 218 5.98 7.45 -22.44
C LEU A 218 7.45 7.46 -22.86
N LYS A 219 8.28 6.70 -22.12
CA LYS A 219 9.72 6.51 -22.43
C LYS A 219 9.99 5.38 -23.43
N SER A 220 8.95 4.75 -24.00
CA SER A 220 9.06 3.51 -24.79
C SER A 220 9.89 2.42 -24.09
N SER A 221 9.74 2.33 -22.77
CA SER A 221 10.56 1.50 -21.90
C SER A 221 9.82 0.25 -21.49
N ARG A 222 10.56 -0.86 -21.38
CA ARG A 222 10.04 -2.16 -20.91
C ARG A 222 10.33 -2.38 -19.43
N THR A 223 11.12 -1.51 -18.79
CA THR A 223 11.74 -1.76 -17.49
C THR A 223 11.69 -0.57 -16.55
N GLU A 224 11.07 0.54 -16.95
CA GLU A 224 10.88 1.72 -16.12
C GLU A 224 9.40 1.91 -15.82
N PRO A 225 9.03 2.34 -14.60
CA PRO A 225 7.64 2.58 -14.25
C PRO A 225 7.01 3.70 -15.09
N PHE A 226 5.68 3.64 -15.24
CA PHE A 226 4.90 4.67 -15.93
C PHE A 226 4.83 5.98 -15.14
N TYR A 227 4.91 5.87 -13.81
CA TYR A 227 4.80 6.98 -12.88
C TYR A 227 6.00 7.03 -11.94
N GLU A 228 6.36 8.25 -11.56
CA GLU A 228 7.27 8.57 -10.48
C GLU A 228 6.49 9.36 -9.43
N LEU A 229 6.79 9.17 -8.14
CA LEU A 229 6.15 9.93 -7.07
C LEU A 229 6.57 11.40 -7.15
N ILE A 230 5.61 12.30 -6.97
CA ILE A 230 5.93 13.72 -6.82
C ILE A 230 6.47 13.95 -5.42
N ASN A 231 7.63 14.59 -5.31
CA ASN A 231 8.13 15.06 -4.03
C ASN A 231 7.26 16.24 -3.57
N PRO A 232 6.62 16.18 -2.38
CA PRO A 232 5.79 17.26 -1.88
C PRO A 232 6.51 18.61 -1.78
N HIS A 233 7.85 18.60 -1.64
CA HIS A 233 8.66 19.82 -1.62
C HIS A 233 8.77 20.50 -3.00
N ASP A 234 8.56 19.76 -4.09
CA ASP A 234 8.65 20.25 -5.46
C ASP A 234 7.33 20.88 -5.95
N LEU A 235 6.22 20.69 -5.21
CA LEU A 235 4.89 21.24 -5.53
C LEU A 235 4.75 22.76 -5.32
N GLY A 236 5.84 23.45 -4.97
CA GLY A 236 5.84 24.88 -4.70
C GLY A 236 5.22 25.21 -3.35
N HIS A 237 5.90 26.04 -2.56
CA HIS A 237 5.42 26.49 -1.27
C HIS A 237 4.16 27.34 -1.47
N SER A 238 3.01 26.89 -0.98
CA SER A 238 2.04 27.83 -0.41
C SER A 238 2.75 28.51 0.78
N PRO A 239 2.91 29.84 0.80
CA PRO A 239 3.65 30.52 1.85
C PRO A 239 2.85 30.43 3.16
N GLY A 240 3.23 29.48 4.02
CA GLY A 240 2.50 29.22 5.26
C GLY A 240 3.11 28.11 6.10
N GLY A 241 4.27 28.39 6.71
CA GLY A 241 4.62 27.81 8.02
C GLY A 241 5.22 26.40 8.04
N TYR A 242 6.49 26.29 7.66
CA TYR A 242 7.40 25.28 8.23
C TYR A 242 8.49 26.00 9.03
N GLU A 243 8.11 26.63 10.14
CA GLU A 243 9.07 26.89 11.22
C GLU A 243 9.00 25.74 12.22
N LYS A 244 10.15 25.09 12.39
CA LYS A 244 10.41 24.19 13.52
C LYS A 244 10.17 24.97 14.80
N SER A 245 9.05 24.75 15.49
CA SER A 245 8.94 25.05 16.91
C SER A 245 9.71 23.99 17.70
N ALA A 246 11.03 24.01 17.56
CA ALA A 246 11.93 23.56 18.61
C ALA A 246 12.25 24.80 19.44
N LYS A 247 11.63 24.92 20.62
CA LYS A 247 12.22 25.58 21.80
C LYS A 247 11.31 25.47 23.02
N ALA A 248 11.96 25.03 24.11
CA ALA A 248 11.60 24.98 25.53
C ALA A 248 10.51 24.00 25.94
#